data_AF-L1JAE3-F1
#
_entry.id   AF-L1JAE3-F1
#
_cell.length_a   1.000
_cell.length_b   1.000
_cell.length_c   1.000
_cell.angle_alpha   90.00
_cell.angle_beta   90.00
_cell.angle_gamma   90.00
#
_symmetry.space_group_name_H-M   'P 1'
#
loop_
_entity.id
_entity.type
_entity.pdbx_description
1 polymer ?
#
loop_
_entity_poly.entity_id
_entity_poly.type
_entity_poly.pdbx_seq_one_letter_code
_entity_poly.pdbx_strand_id
1 'polypeptide(L)' 'VTSGGAAYAMGDGSKGQLGNGECSSSTTPQKMILPDKEKAKSVAVGKNHSVVLTQDGNVYACGANNLMQV' A
#
# COMPACT_ATOMS: atom_id res chain seq x y z
N VAL A 1 3.65 -1.62 9.02
CA VAL A 1 2.41 -2.38 9.29
C VAL A 1 2.18 -2.38 10.80
N THR A 2 0.96 -2.12 11.26
CA THR A 2 0.64 -2.12 12.70
C THR A 2 0.27 -3.53 13.18
N SER A 3 0.28 -3.77 14.50
CA SER A 3 -0.22 -5.02 15.08
C SER A 3 -1.70 -5.30 14.76
N GLY A 4 -2.49 -4.24 14.49
CA GLY A 4 -3.88 -4.33 14.04
C GLY A 4 -4.06 -4.68 12.56
N GLY A 5 -2.98 -4.87 11.80
CA GLY A 5 -3.03 -5.20 10.37
C GLY A 5 -3.23 -4.01 9.44
N ALA A 6 -3.05 -2.77 9.92
CA ALA A 6 -3.09 -1.60 9.06
C ALA A 6 -1.72 -1.37 8.39
N ALA A 7 -1.73 -1.12 7.08
CA ALA A 7 -0.55 -0.72 6.33
C ALA A 7 -0.49 0.79 6.15
N TYR A 8 0.71 1.34 6.25
CA TYR A 8 0.99 2.76 6.06
C TYR A 8 2.23 2.91 5.20
N ALA A 9 2.24 3.92 4.35
CA ALA A 9 3.35 4.29 3.49
C ALA A 9 3.62 5.80 3.56
N MET A 10 4.87 6.20 3.36
CA MET A 10 5.28 7.60 3.28
C MET A 10 6.49 7.71 2.35
N GLY A 11 6.76 8.89 1.83
CA GLY A 11 7.82 9.18 0.87
C GLY A 11 7.26 9.64 -0.48
N ASP A 12 7.95 9.24 -1.55
CA ASP A 12 7.46 9.49 -2.91
C ASP A 12 6.17 8.71 -3.15
N GLY A 13 5.15 9.40 -3.63
CA GLY A 13 3.85 8.86 -4.00
C GLY A 13 3.41 9.31 -5.39
N SER A 14 4.32 9.89 -6.18
CA SER A 14 4.03 10.44 -7.52
C SER A 14 3.46 9.43 -8.52
N LYS A 15 3.57 8.13 -8.22
CA LYS A 15 3.00 7.02 -9.00
C LYS A 15 1.90 6.26 -8.25
N GLY A 16 1.42 6.74 -7.10
CA GLY A 16 0.40 6.08 -6.30
C GLY A 16 0.91 4.91 -5.44
N GLN A 17 2.23 4.77 -5.28
CA GLN A 17 2.84 3.71 -4.48
C GLN A 17 2.54 3.82 -2.97
N LEU A 18 1.98 4.95 -2.51
CA LEU A 18 1.47 5.09 -1.14
C LEU A 18 0.16 4.32 -0.92
N GLY A 19 -0.57 3.96 -1.99
CA GLY A 19 -1.81 3.20 -1.87
C GLY A 19 -2.91 3.90 -1.08
N ASN A 20 -2.90 5.23 -0.97
CA ASN A 20 -3.95 5.99 -0.28
C ASN A 20 -5.03 6.51 -1.24
N GLY A 21 -5.03 6.07 -2.51
CA GLY A 21 -5.94 6.55 -3.55
C GLY A 21 -5.46 7.81 -4.27
N GLU A 22 -4.30 8.35 -3.89
CA GLU A 22 -3.72 9.56 -4.48
C GLU A 22 -2.39 9.29 -5.17
N CYS A 23 -2.03 10.14 -6.13
CA CYS A 23 -0.71 10.19 -6.76
C CYS A 23 0.09 11.38 -6.21
N SER A 24 0.24 11.45 -4.88
CA SER A 24 0.87 12.55 -4.15
C SER A 24 1.95 12.02 -3.20
N SER A 25 3.07 12.72 -3.10
CA SER A 25 4.11 12.40 -2.12
C SER A 25 3.71 12.91 -0.74
N SER A 26 4.09 12.19 0.31
CA SER A 26 3.78 12.59 1.69
C SER A 26 4.94 12.28 2.62
N THR A 27 5.29 13.24 3.49
CA THR A 27 6.30 13.07 4.53
C THR A 27 5.73 12.49 5.82
N THR A 28 4.43 12.25 5.88
CA THR A 28 3.76 11.64 7.03
C THR A 28 3.14 10.29 6.62
N PRO A 29 3.05 9.31 7.55
CA PRO A 29 2.43 8.03 7.26
C PRO A 29 1.01 8.18 6.72
N GLN A 30 0.79 7.79 5.47
CA GLN A 30 -0.52 7.70 4.84
C GLN A 30 -1.04 6.28 4.96
N LYS A 31 -2.31 6.13 5.30
CA LYS A 31 -2.93 4.81 5.42
C LYS A 31 -3.16 4.23 4.03
N MET A 32 -2.68 3.00 3.81
CA MET A 32 -3.02 2.26 2.59
C MET A 32 -4.47 1.81 2.68
N ILE A 33 -5.20 1.99 1.59
CA ILE A 33 -6.50 1.35 1.38
C ILE A 33 -6.24 -0.15 1.14
N LEU A 34 -7.13 -1.04 1.55
CA LEU A 34 -7.04 -2.46 1.19
C LEU A 34 -8.46 -2.94 0.86
N PRO A 35 -8.64 -3.80 -0.15
CA PRO A 35 -9.95 -4.38 -0.47
C PRO A 35 -10.55 -5.11 0.73
N ASP A 36 -11.89 -5.19 0.79
CA ASP A 36 -12.66 -6.03 1.72
C ASP A 36 -12.25 -5.99 3.21
N LYS A 37 -11.64 -4.87 3.63
CA LYS A 37 -11.07 -4.68 4.98
C LYS A 37 -9.99 -5.72 5.33
N GLU A 38 -9.26 -6.21 4.33
CA GLU A 38 -8.14 -7.11 4.54
C GLU A 38 -7.09 -6.49 5.47
N LYS A 39 -6.40 -7.38 6.19
CA LYS A 39 -5.34 -7.01 7.13
C LYS A 39 -3.99 -7.30 6.50
N ALA A 40 -3.15 -6.27 6.42
CA ALA A 40 -1.77 -6.43 5.99
C ALA A 40 -0.99 -7.28 6.99
N LYS A 41 -0.27 -8.28 6.46
CA LYS A 41 0.73 -9.06 7.17
C LYS A 41 2.13 -8.47 6.95
N SER A 42 2.46 -8.13 5.71
CA SER A 42 3.73 -7.49 5.35
C SER A 42 3.59 -6.60 4.12
N VAL A 43 4.49 -5.63 3.99
CA VAL A 43 4.57 -4.73 2.84
C VAL A 43 6.01 -4.71 2.32
N ALA A 44 6.18 -4.84 1.01
CA ALA A 44 7.44 -4.62 0.31
C ALA A 44 7.31 -3.38 -0.60
N VAL A 45 8.36 -2.60 -0.72
CA VAL A 45 8.39 -1.37 -1.53
C VAL A 45 9.47 -1.44 -2.59
N GLY A 46 9.10 -1.15 -3.83
CA GLY A 46 9.99 -0.95 -4.96
C GLY A 46 10.10 0.55 -5.29
N LYS A 47 10.85 0.87 -6.35
CA LYS A 47 11.09 2.27 -6.75
C LYS A 47 9.80 3.05 -7.04
N ASN A 48 8.84 2.41 -7.72
CA ASN A 48 7.60 3.04 -8.18
C ASN A 48 6.35 2.20 -7.85
N HIS A 49 6.46 1.23 -6.94
CA HIS A 49 5.35 0.35 -6.56
C HIS A 49 5.51 -0.16 -5.13
N SER A 50 4.41 -0.60 -4.55
CA SER A 50 4.35 -1.29 -3.26
C SER A 50 3.52 -2.56 -3.41
N VAL A 51 3.88 -3.60 -2.68
CA VAL A 51 3.19 -4.90 -2.63
C VAL A 51 2.80 -5.20 -1.19
N VAL A 52 1.56 -5.60 -0.98
CA VAL A 52 1.01 -5.99 0.32
C VAL A 52 0.66 -7.47 0.28
N LEU A 53 1.18 -8.22 1.25
CA LEU A 53 0.71 -9.58 1.57
C LEU A 53 -0.24 -9.48 2.76
N THR A 54 -1.42 -10.07 2.66
CA THR A 54 -2.42 -10.03 3.72
C THR A 54 -2.35 -11.24 4.64
N GLN A 55 -3.09 -11.19 5.75
CA GLN A 55 -3.16 -12.32 6.69
C GLN A 55 -3.80 -13.55 6.06
N ASP A 56 -4.71 -13.36 5.11
CA ASP A 56 -5.41 -14.43 4.39
C ASP A 56 -4.61 -14.97 3.20
N GLY A 57 -3.43 -14.41 2.94
CA GLY A 57 -2.51 -14.87 1.89
C GLY A 57 -2.70 -14.21 0.53
N ASN A 58 -3.61 -13.23 0.43
CA ASN A 58 -3.80 -12.45 -0.78
C ASN A 58 -2.66 -11.45 -0.97
N VAL A 59 -2.37 -11.15 -2.24
CA VAL A 59 -1.34 -10.20 -2.63
C VAL A 59 -1.98 -9.06 -3.40
N TYR A 60 -1.60 -7.83 -3.07
CA TYR A 60 -2.08 -6.62 -3.74
C TYR A 60 -0.90 -5.73 -4.10
N ALA A 61 -0.98 -5.04 -5.24
CA ALA A 61 0.05 -4.08 -5.65
C ALA A 61 -0.53 -2.70 -5.96
N CYS A 62 0.19 -1.63 -5.62
CA CYS A 62 -0.13 -0.26 -6.03
C CYS A 62 1.12 0.46 -6.53
N GLY A 63 0.95 1.47 -7.40
CA GLY A 63 2.06 2.20 -8.00
C GLY A 63 1.83 2.49 -9.47
N ALA A 64 2.92 2.54 -10.23
CA ALA A 64 2.96 2.97 -11.64
C ALA A 64 1.98 2.24 -12.60
N ASN A 65 1.35 1.14 -12.18
CA ASN A 65 0.43 0.32 -12.96
C ASN A 65 -1.00 0.22 -12.37
N ASN A 66 -1.49 1.24 -11.65
CA ASN A 66 -2.83 1.35 -11.04
C ASN A 66 -2.96 0.84 -9.60
N LEU A 67 -3.93 1.42 -8.90
CA LEU A 67 -4.29 1.20 -7.50
C LEU A 67 -4.78 -0.24 -7.27
N MET A 68 -4.08 -1.01 -6.44
CA MET A 68 -4.59 -2.23 -5.80
C MET A 68 -5.36 -3.17 -6.74
N GLN A 69 -4.75 -3.54 -7.86
CA GLN A 69 -5.21 -4.72 -8.58
C GLN A 69 -4.45 -5.96 -8.13
N VAL A 70 -5.18 -7.06 -8.26
CA VAL A 70 -4.87 -8.44 -7.88
C VAL A 70 -3.54 -8.91 -8.45
#